data_AF-A0AAX0WRH0-F1
#
_entry.id   AF-A0AAX0WRH0-F1
#
_cell.length_a   1.000
_cell.length_b   1.000
_cell.length_c   1.000
_cell.angle_alpha   90.00
_cell.angle_beta   90.00
_cell.angle_gamma   90.00
#
_symmetry.space_group_name_H-M   'P 1'
#
loop_
_entity.id
_entity.type
_entity.pdbx_description
1 polymer ?
#
loop_
_entity_poly.entity_id
_entity_poly.type
_entity_poly.pdbx_seq_one_letter_code
_entity_poly.pdbx_strand_id
1 'polypeptide(L)' 'MKNTTALFGIRAGRRALYEYGPYGNIVRMEGNAAEDNPFRFSSEYADDELGLVYYNYRYYNPQDGRWISRDPVDEQSG' A
#
# COMPACT_ATOMS: atom_id res chain seq x y z
N MET A 1 7.83 0.77 -11.85
CA MET A 1 7.14 1.11 -10.58
C MET A 1 6.33 -0.11 -10.14
N LYS A 2 6.33 -0.46 -8.85
CA LYS A 2 5.73 -1.69 -8.28
C LYS A 2 4.41 -1.41 -7.55
N ASN A 3 3.47 -0.67 -8.12
CA ASN A 3 2.19 -0.39 -7.45
C ASN A 3 1.08 -1.24 -8.07
N THR A 4 0.21 -1.82 -7.25
CA THR A 4 -1.02 -2.45 -7.75
C THR A 4 -1.99 -1.35 -8.18
N THR A 5 -2.18 -1.14 -9.48
CA THR A 5 -3.07 -0.09 -9.99
C THR A 5 -4.43 -0.62 -10.42
N ALA A 6 -4.55 -1.89 -10.76
CA ALA A 6 -5.82 -2.52 -11.09
C ALA A 6 -5.81 -4.03 -10.85
N LEU A 7 -6.98 -4.58 -10.56
CA LEU A 7 -7.23 -6.02 -10.55
C LEU A 7 -8.25 -6.38 -11.61
N PHE A 8 -8.01 -7.50 -12.30
CA PHE A 8 -8.92 -8.04 -13.31
C PHE A 8 -9.35 -9.44 -12.90
N GLY A 9 -10.64 -9.73 -13.02
CA GLY A 9 -11.16 -11.06 -12.79
C GLY A 9 -10.90 -12.00 -13.98
N ILE A 10 -11.22 -13.28 -13.82
CA ILE A 10 -11.02 -14.33 -14.84
C ILE A 10 -11.75 -14.08 -16.18
N ARG A 11 -12.76 -13.20 -16.18
CA ARG A 11 -13.50 -12.77 -17.38
C ARG A 11 -13.00 -11.44 -17.95
N ALA A 12 -11.78 -11.03 -17.60
CA ALA A 12 -11.15 -9.75 -17.98
C ALA A 12 -11.91 -8.48 -17.53
N GLY A 13 -12.92 -8.60 -16.66
CA GLY A 13 -13.59 -7.45 -16.06
C GLY A 13 -12.74 -6.83 -14.95
N ARG A 14 -12.60 -5.50 -14.94
CA ARG A 14 -11.91 -4.75 -13.86
C ARG A 14 -12.69 -4.91 -12.55
N ARG A 15 -11.99 -5.40 -11.52
CA ARG A 15 -12.51 -5.65 -10.16
C ARG A 15 -12.05 -4.63 -9.14
N ALA A 16 -10.89 -4.02 -9.39
CA ALA A 16 -10.38 -2.91 -8.60
C ALA A 16 -9.59 -1.92 -9.47
N LEU A 17 -9.60 -0.65 -9.08
CA LEU A 17 -8.75 0.42 -9.60
C LEU A 17 -8.21 1.22 -8.41
N TYR A 18 -6.92 1.53 -8.44
CA TYR A 18 -6.26 2.35 -7.44
C TYR A 18 -5.45 3.47 -8.11
N GLU A 19 -5.59 4.68 -7.59
CA GLU A 19 -4.72 5.81 -7.89
C GLU A 19 -4.06 6.26 -6.59
N TYR A 20 -2.75 6.44 -6.61
CA TYR A 20 -1.95 6.81 -5.46
C TYR A 20 -1.34 8.19 -5.66
N GLY A 21 -1.26 8.97 -4.58
CA GLY A 21 -0.37 10.11 -4.53
C GLY A 21 1.10 9.69 -4.42
N PRO A 22 2.04 10.65 -4.46
CA PRO A 22 3.48 10.36 -4.47
C PRO A 22 3.97 9.54 -3.27
N TYR A 23 3.31 9.65 -2.12
CA TYR A 23 3.63 8.96 -0.87
C TYR A 23 2.69 7.79 -0.57
N GLY A 24 1.88 7.36 -1.54
CA GLY A 24 1.04 6.17 -1.38
C GLY A 24 -0.32 6.42 -0.74
N ASN A 25 -0.67 7.66 -0.39
CA ASN A 25 -2.04 8.01 -0.04
C ASN A 25 -2.98 7.65 -1.20
N ILE A 26 -4.11 7.03 -0.90
CA ILE A 26 -5.09 6.60 -1.91
C ILE A 26 -5.89 7.83 -2.35
N VAL A 27 -5.76 8.20 -3.62
CA VAL A 27 -6.51 9.28 -4.27
C VAL A 27 -7.82 8.75 -4.84
N ARG A 28 -7.80 7.52 -5.35
CA ARG A 28 -8.98 6.82 -5.88
C ARG A 28 -8.89 5.33 -5.53
N MET A 29 -10.00 4.78 -5.07
CA MET A 29 -10.17 3.34 -4.87
C MET A 29 -11.58 2.96 -5.29
N GLU A 30 -11.68 2.09 -6.29
CA GLU A 30 -12.96 1.71 -6.89
C GLU A 30 -13.03 0.24 -7.23
N GLY A 31 -14.25 -0.32 -7.16
CA GLY A 31 -14.55 -1.67 -7.60
C GLY A 31 -14.85 -2.60 -6.44
N ASN A 32 -15.54 -3.70 -6.76
CA ASN A 32 -16.11 -4.60 -5.76
C ASN A 32 -15.08 -5.47 -5.03
N ALA A 33 -13.81 -5.46 -5.46
CA ALA A 33 -12.70 -6.17 -4.82
C ALA A 33 -11.58 -5.21 -4.40
N ALA A 34 -11.88 -3.90 -4.32
CA ALA A 34 -10.87 -2.90 -4.02
C ALA A 34 -10.43 -2.95 -2.55
N GLU A 35 -11.40 -3.07 -1.64
CA GLU A 35 -11.14 -3.23 -0.21
C GLU A 35 -10.62 -4.64 0.12
N ASP A 36 -11.12 -5.67 -0.57
CA ASP A 36 -10.71 -7.07 -0.37
C ASP A 36 -9.24 -7.35 -0.69
N ASN A 37 -8.59 -6.50 -1.48
CA ASN A 37 -7.21 -6.70 -1.88
C ASN A 37 -6.24 -6.07 -0.86
N PRO A 38 -5.48 -6.89 -0.11
CA PRO A 38 -4.54 -6.36 0.86
C PRO A 38 -3.24 -5.83 0.22
N PHE A 39 -2.91 -6.18 -1.03
CA PHE A 39 -1.63 -5.79 -1.63
C PHE A 39 -1.78 -4.61 -2.58
N ARG A 40 -1.35 -3.42 -2.16
CA ARG A 40 -1.68 -2.15 -2.82
C ARG A 40 -0.44 -1.34 -3.20
N PHE A 41 -0.16 -0.26 -2.46
CA PHE A 41 0.97 0.62 -2.72
C PHE A 41 2.29 -0.13 -2.54
N SER A 42 3.24 0.07 -3.46
CA SER A 42 4.53 -0.64 -3.48
C SER A 42 4.45 -2.17 -3.47
N SER A 43 3.28 -2.74 -3.81
CA SER A 43 2.99 -4.18 -3.70
C SER A 43 3.08 -4.73 -2.28
N GLU A 44 2.98 -3.86 -1.28
CA GLU A 44 3.02 -4.23 0.13
C GLU A 44 1.61 -4.36 0.72
N TYR A 45 1.55 -4.98 1.89
CA TYR A 45 0.31 -5.18 2.63
C TYR A 45 -0.20 -3.86 3.19
N ALA A 46 -1.41 -3.46 2.77
CA ALA A 46 -2.17 -2.35 3.33
C ALA A 46 -2.99 -2.88 4.52
N ASP A 47 -2.67 -2.37 5.69
CA ASP A 47 -3.43 -2.58 6.91
C ASP A 47 -4.49 -1.48 7.01
N ASP A 48 -5.72 -1.81 6.61
CA ASP A 48 -6.83 -0.85 6.58
C ASP A 48 -7.35 -0.49 7.98
N GLU A 49 -7.13 -1.35 8.99
CA GLU A 49 -7.51 -1.06 10.38
C GLU A 49 -6.61 0.04 10.96
N LEU A 50 -5.31 -0.01 10.65
CA LEU A 50 -4.34 0.98 11.10
C LEU A 50 -4.17 2.16 10.12
N GLY A 51 -4.59 2.00 8.86
CA GLY A 51 -4.32 2.95 7.79
C GLY A 51 -2.84 3.02 7.39
N LEU A 52 -2.08 1.93 7.60
CA LEU A 52 -0.63 1.86 7.39
C LEU A 52 -0.26 0.82 6.34
N VAL A 53 0.97 0.92 5.81
CA VAL A 53 1.54 -0.08 4.89
C VAL A 53 2.65 -0.84 5.60
N TYR A 54 2.54 -2.16 5.64
CA TYR A 54 3.51 -3.03 6.30
C TYR A 54 4.61 -3.48 5.34
N TYR A 55 5.85 -3.09 5.63
CA TYR A 55 7.06 -3.44 4.88
C TYR A 55 7.92 -4.47 5.63
N ASN A 56 7.30 -5.53 6.16
CA ASN A 56 7.93 -6.65 6.87
C ASN A 56 8.61 -6.32 8.22
N TYR A 57 9.28 -5.18 8.36
CA TYR A 57 9.99 -4.77 9.57
C TYR A 57 9.51 -3.43 10.12
N ARG A 58 8.82 -2.65 9.29
CA ARG A 58 8.34 -1.32 9.64
C ARG A 58 6.96 -1.08 9.04
N TYR A 59 6.17 -0.28 9.73
CA TYR A 59 4.98 0.31 9.16
C TYR A 59 5.28 1.70 8.63
N TYR A 60 4.75 1.96 7.45
CA TYR A 60 4.81 3.23 6.76
C TYR A 60 3.44 3.90 6.81
N ASN A 61 3.40 5.19 7.15
CA ASN A 61 2.20 6.00 7.07
C ASN A 61 2.12 6.67 5.69
N PRO A 62 1.20 6.26 4.81
CA PRO A 62 1.06 6.84 3.47
C PRO A 62 0.45 8.25 3.46
N GLN A 63 -0.22 8.68 4.54
CA GLN A 63 -0.79 10.02 4.63
C GLN A 63 0.30 11.08 4.83
N ASP A 64 1.26 10.78 5.71
CA ASP A 64 2.34 11.72 6.05
C ASP A 64 3.66 11.42 5.30
N GLY A 65 3.70 10.27 4.62
CA GLY A 65 4.84 9.80 3.85
C GLY A 65 6.04 9.38 4.69
N ARG A 66 5.82 8.85 5.91
CA ARG A 66 6.88 8.59 6.91
C ARG A 66 6.77 7.21 7.55
N TRP A 67 7.92 6.68 7.98
CA TRP A 67 7.98 5.49 8.83
C TRP A 67 7.51 5.83 10.25
N ILE A 68 6.76 4.92 10.88
CA ILE A 68 6.32 5.10 12.28
C ILE A 68 7.43 4.76 13.29
N SER A 69 8.49 4.07 12.84
CA SER A 69 9.63 3.65 13.66
C SER A 69 10.97 3.97 12.98
N ARG A 70 12.04 4.05 13.78
CA ARG A 70 13.42 4.20 13.29
C ARG A 70 13.83 2.97 12.48
N ASP A 71 14.81 3.15 11.59
CA ASP A 71 15.42 2.02 10.89
C ASP A 71 16.10 1.06 11.89
N PRO A 72 15.75 -0.24 11.89
CA PRO A 72 16.43 -1.23 12.74
C PRO A 72 17.92 -1.40 12.40
N VAL A 73 18.35 -1.08 11.18
CA VAL A 73 19.76 -1.25 10.76
C VAL A 73 20.67 -0.11 11.22
N ASP A 74 20.09 1.03 11.63
CA ASP A 74 20.85 2.21 12.06
C ASP A 74 21.55 2.03 13.42
N GLU A 75 21.30 0.95 14.17
CA GLU A 75 22.09 0.63 15.38
C GLU A 75 23.46 0.00 15.09
N GLN A 76 23.74 -0.46 13.85
CA GLN A 76 25.04 -1.04 13.48
C GLN A 76 25.84 -0.18 12.51
N SER A 77 25.28 0.91 12.02
CA SER A 77 25.93 1.80 11.04
C SER A 77 26.20 3.21 11.59
N GLY A 78 26.48 3.31 12.90
CA GLY A 78 26.90 4.52 13.60
C GLY A 78 28.28 4.38 14.21
#